data_AF-A0A914RNR2-F1
#
_entry.id   AF-A0A914RNR2-F1
#
_cell.length_a   1.000
_cell.length_b   1.000
_cell.length_c   1.000
_cell.angle_alpha   90.00
_cell.angle_beta   90.00
_cell.angle_gamma   90.00
#
_symmetry.space_group_name_H-M   'P 1'
#
loop_
_entity.id
_entity.type
_entity.pdbx_description
1 polymer ?
#
loop_
_entity_poly.entity_id
_entity_poly.type
_entity_poly.pdbx_seq_one_letter_code
_entity_poly.pdbx_strand_id
1 'polypeptide(L)'
;MVDGEPLNLVPSTGEVKVLMKNLYFANGIQLFPDKKSFLVAETMMARIKRHWISGPKRGTTEIFAENLPGLPDNIRLSTDGTFWVGMAGVRLQQQFSLLDFLADKIVTRKLLLKVSLVYFRITMHCSRIPPLACVMDNSL
;
A
#
# COMPACT_ATOMS: atom_id res chain seq x y z
N MET A 1 12.01 4.08 -2.20
CA MET A 1 10.58 4.38 -2.41
C MET A 1 9.99 3.09 -2.93
N VAL A 2 9.03 2.49 -2.22
CA VAL A 2 8.22 1.41 -2.82
C VAL A 2 6.98 2.11 -3.32
N ASP A 3 7.09 2.69 -4.52
CA ASP A 3 5.93 3.24 -5.20
C ASP A 3 5.03 2.08 -5.58
N GLY A 4 3.75 2.21 -5.23
CA GLY A 4 2.74 1.26 -5.64
C GLY A 4 2.10 1.68 -6.95
N GLU A 5 2.07 0.78 -7.93
CA GLU A 5 1.44 1.02 -9.23
C GLU A 5 0.40 -0.08 -9.51
N PRO A 6 -0.89 0.15 -9.21
CA PRO A 6 -1.96 -0.73 -9.61
C PRO A 6 -1.97 -0.93 -11.12
N LEU A 7 -1.90 -2.20 -11.54
CA LEU A 7 -1.86 -2.60 -12.94
C LEU A 7 -3.21 -3.20 -13.35
N ASN A 8 -3.62 -2.89 -14.57
CA ASN A 8 -4.64 -3.64 -15.29
C ASN A 8 -3.94 -4.57 -16.28
N LEU A 9 -4.12 -5.88 -16.11
CA LEU A 9 -3.64 -6.89 -17.04
C LEU A 9 -4.82 -7.37 -17.89
N VAL A 10 -4.66 -7.36 -19.21
CA VAL A 10 -5.60 -7.98 -20.15
C VAL A 10 -5.07 -9.38 -20.50
N PRO A 11 -5.63 -10.48 -19.95
CA PRO A 11 -5.02 -11.81 -20.09
C PRO A 11 -4.97 -12.31 -21.54
N SER A 12 -5.92 -11.90 -22.38
CA SER A 12 -6.02 -12.33 -23.77
C SER A 12 -4.95 -11.72 -24.68
N THR A 13 -4.40 -10.55 -24.32
CA THR A 13 -3.39 -9.85 -25.12
C THR A 13 -2.04 -9.74 -24.39
N GLY A 14 -2.00 -10.02 -23.09
CA GLY A 14 -0.85 -9.75 -22.24
C GLY A 14 -0.60 -8.26 -21.99
N GLU A 15 -1.50 -7.37 -22.43
CA GLU A 15 -1.32 -5.93 -22.28
C GLU A 15 -1.42 -5.55 -20.79
N VAL A 16 -0.41 -4.80 -20.33
CA VAL A 16 -0.34 -4.27 -18.96
C VAL A 16 -0.46 -2.76 -19.01
N LYS A 17 -1.43 -2.22 -18.27
CA LYS A 17 -1.65 -0.78 -18.16
C LYS A 17 -1.58 -0.32 -16.72
N VAL A 18 -0.76 0.70 -16.45
CA VAL A 18 -0.73 1.37 -15.15
C VAL A 18 -2.00 2.20 -14.96
N LEU A 19 -2.73 1.97 -13.87
CA LEU A 19 -3.97 2.67 -13.54
C LEU A 19 -3.75 3.89 -12.65
N MET A 20 -2.78 3.81 -11.73
CA MET A 20 -2.44 4.88 -10.81
C MET A 20 -0.93 4.92 -10.59
N LYS A 21 -0.40 6.12 -10.34
CA LYS A 21 1.01 6.36 -10.01
C LYS A 21 1.13 7.12 -8.70
N ASN A 22 2.33 7.12 -8.13
CA ASN A 22 2.68 7.90 -6.93
C ASN A 22 1.83 7.55 -5.70
N LEU A 23 1.52 6.26 -5.52
CA LEU A 23 0.87 5.78 -4.30
C LEU A 23 1.92 5.46 -3.22
N TYR A 24 1.63 5.91 -2.00
CA TYR A 24 2.51 5.72 -0.86
C TYR A 24 2.32 4.31 -0.26
N PHE A 25 3.10 3.36 -0.80
CA PHE A 25 3.05 1.95 -0.45
C PHE A 25 1.64 1.36 -0.65
N ALA A 26 1.27 1.15 -1.92
CA ALA A 26 -0.01 0.54 -2.28
C ALA A 26 0.01 -0.96 -1.97
N ASN A 27 -0.62 -1.34 -0.86
CA ASN A 27 -0.50 -2.70 -0.32
C ASN A 27 -1.72 -3.57 -0.67
N GLY A 28 -2.93 -3.05 -0.43
CA GLY A 28 -4.18 -3.72 -0.77
C GLY A 28 -4.90 -3.09 -1.97
N ILE A 29 -5.51 -3.93 -2.80
CA ILE A 29 -6.42 -3.53 -3.88
C ILE A 29 -7.68 -4.40 -3.87
N GLN A 30 -8.85 -3.78 -4.08
CA GLN A 30 -10.12 -4.49 -4.15
C GLN A 30 -11.07 -3.82 -5.14
N LEU A 31 -11.55 -4.56 -6.13
CA LEU A 31 -12.55 -4.08 -7.08
C LEU A 31 -13.95 -4.05 -6.44
N PHE A 32 -14.76 -3.05 -6.79
CA PHE A 32 -16.18 -3.07 -6.47
C PHE A 32 -16.93 -4.13 -7.31
N PRO A 33 -18.05 -4.68 -6.81
CA PRO A 33 -18.85 -5.68 -7.55
C PRO A 33 -19.28 -5.23 -8.94
N ASP A 34 -19.57 -3.93 -9.10
CA ASP A 34 -19.99 -3.32 -10.37
C ASP A 34 -18.85 -3.18 -11.39
N LYS A 35 -17.61 -3.46 -10.98
CA LYS A 35 -16.39 -3.33 -11.78
C LYS A 35 -16.17 -1.92 -12.36
N LYS A 36 -16.78 -0.88 -11.77
CA LYS A 36 -16.63 0.51 -12.23
C LYS A 36 -15.51 1.26 -11.54
N SER A 37 -15.07 0.77 -10.40
CA SER A 37 -14.03 1.37 -9.57
C SER A 37 -13.37 0.34 -8.67
N PHE A 38 -12.18 0.66 -8.16
CA PHE A 38 -11.50 -0.15 -7.14
C PHE A 38 -11.03 0.72 -5.97
N LEU A 39 -10.83 0.07 -4.83
CA LEU A 39 -10.18 0.63 -3.66
C LEU A 39 -8.69 0.28 -3.66
N VAL A 40 -7.87 1.20 -3.18
CA VAL A 40 -6.44 0.97 -2.93
C VAL A 40 -6.05 1.49 -1.54
N ALA A 41 -5.37 0.65 -0.77
CA ALA A 41 -4.83 1.00 0.55
C ALA A 41 -3.45 1.65 0.39
N GLU A 42 -3.31 2.90 0.85
CA GLU A 42 -2.02 3.57 0.99
C GLU A 42 -1.54 3.44 2.43
N THR A 43 -0.77 2.38 2.70
CA THR A 43 -0.35 1.99 4.05
C THR A 43 0.34 3.13 4.78
N MET A 44 1.31 3.79 4.14
CA MET A 44 2.11 4.87 4.75
C MET A 44 1.31 6.17 4.99
N MET A 45 0.11 6.28 4.40
CA MET A 45 -0.76 7.45 4.54
C MET A 45 -1.98 7.17 5.43
N ALA A 46 -2.10 5.97 6.00
CA ALA A 46 -3.23 5.55 6.83
C ALA A 46 -4.59 5.87 6.19
N ARG A 47 -4.73 5.60 4.88
CA ARG A 47 -5.93 5.93 4.10
C ARG A 47 -6.20 4.93 2.99
N ILE A 48 -7.43 4.96 2.49
CA ILE A 48 -7.92 4.22 1.34
C ILE A 48 -8.45 5.21 0.31
N LYS A 49 -8.04 5.04 -0.95
CA LYS A 49 -8.55 5.78 -2.10
C LYS A 49 -9.47 4.91 -2.93
N ARG A 50 -10.45 5.55 -3.58
CA ARG A 50 -11.24 4.94 -4.64
C ARG A 50 -10.81 5.54 -5.98
N HIS A 51 -10.56 4.68 -6.97
CA HIS A 51 -10.27 5.10 -8.33
C HIS A 51 -11.31 4.55 -9.30
N TRP A 52 -11.81 5.41 -10.18
CA TRP A 52 -12.88 5.09 -11.13
C TRP A 52 -12.30 4.69 -12.47
N ILE A 53 -12.60 3.48 -12.94
CA ILE A 53 -12.12 2.93 -14.21
C ILE A 53 -13.16 2.98 -15.33
N SER A 54 -14.43 3.21 -15.00
CA SER A 54 -15.51 3.40 -15.97
C SER A 54 -16.61 4.36 -15.47
N GLY A 55 -17.57 4.67 -16.34
CA GLY A 55 -18.65 5.60 -16.06
C GLY A 55 -18.27 7.09 -16.12
N PRO A 56 -19.17 8.00 -15.71
CA PRO A 56 -18.96 9.45 -15.82
C PRO A 56 -17.75 9.98 -15.05
N LYS A 57 -17.35 9.27 -13.98
CA LYS A 57 -16.19 9.61 -13.13
C LYS A 57 -14.87 8.96 -13.59
N ARG A 58 -14.84 8.27 -14.74
CA ARG A 58 -13.65 7.53 -15.20
C ARG A 58 -12.38 8.38 -15.15
N GLY A 59 -11.31 7.82 -14.60
CA GLY A 59 -10.00 8.46 -14.43
C GLY A 59 -9.86 9.31 -13.16
N THR A 60 -10.96 9.56 -12.45
CA THR A 60 -10.91 10.33 -11.20
C THR A 60 -10.57 9.45 -10.00
N THR A 61 -10.01 10.07 -8.97
CA THR A 61 -9.66 9.43 -7.71
C THR A 61 -10.20 10.26 -6.56
N GLU A 62 -10.80 9.62 -5.57
CA GLU A 62 -11.34 10.28 -4.37
C GLU A 62 -10.86 9.55 -3.10
N ILE A 63 -10.85 10.27 -1.98
CA ILE A 63 -10.59 9.66 -0.67
C ILE A 63 -11.84 8.86 -0.30
N PHE A 64 -11.67 7.57 -0.04
CA PHE A 64 -12.75 6.70 0.42
C PHE A 64 -12.79 6.65 1.95
N ALA A 65 -11.63 6.53 2.57
CA ALA A 65 -11.47 6.62 4.02
C ALA A 65 -10.07 7.18 4.34
N GLU A 66 -9.96 8.03 5.35
CA GLU A 66 -8.69 8.58 5.82
C GLU A 66 -8.63 8.59 7.34
N ASN A 67 -7.45 8.89 7.90
CA ASN A 67 -7.21 8.88 9.33
C ASN A 67 -7.58 7.54 9.98
N LEU A 68 -7.26 6.44 9.29
CA LEU A 68 -7.52 5.11 9.79
C LEU A 68 -6.79 4.87 11.11
N PRO A 69 -7.35 4.04 12.01
CA PRO A 69 -6.77 3.75 13.33
C PRO A 69 -5.50 2.88 13.25
N GLY A 70 -4.91 2.74 12.07
CA GLY A 70 -3.75 1.91 11.81
C GLY A 70 -3.24 2.08 10.38
N LEU A 71 -2.25 1.29 10.01
CA LEU A 71 -1.70 1.25 8.66
C LEU A 71 -2.44 0.18 7.83
N PRO A 72 -3.23 0.57 6.82
CA PRO A 72 -4.03 -0.39 6.06
C PRO A 72 -3.15 -1.26 5.16
N ASP A 73 -3.52 -2.52 5.05
CA ASP A 73 -2.88 -3.54 4.22
C ASP A 73 -3.92 -4.06 3.21
N ASN A 74 -4.16 -5.36 3.14
CA ASN A 74 -5.14 -6.00 2.26
C ASN A 74 -6.58 -5.54 2.49
N ILE A 75 -7.30 -5.30 1.39
CA ILE A 75 -8.73 -4.99 1.37
C ILE A 75 -9.47 -6.18 0.77
N ARG A 76 -10.56 -6.62 1.41
CA ARG A 76 -11.43 -7.72 0.93
C ARG A 76 -12.89 -7.33 1.00
N LEU A 77 -13.64 -7.65 -0.05
CA LEU A 77 -15.09 -7.49 -0.05
C LEU A 77 -15.74 -8.55 0.85
N SER A 78 -16.64 -8.12 1.71
CA SER A 78 -17.49 -8.95 2.57
C SER A 78 -18.79 -9.35 1.85
N THR A 79 -19.46 -10.39 2.35
CA THR A 79 -20.70 -10.90 1.77
C THR A 79 -21.90 -9.95 1.90
N ASP A 80 -21.84 -9.03 2.85
CA ASP A 80 -22.84 -7.97 3.09
C ASP A 80 -22.57 -6.69 2.27
N GLY A 81 -21.56 -6.70 1.40
CA GLY A 81 -21.19 -5.54 0.58
C GLY A 81 -20.28 -4.53 1.28
N THR A 82 -19.84 -4.81 2.51
CA THR A 82 -18.82 -4.01 3.22
C THR A 82 -17.41 -4.45 2.84
N PHE A 83 -16.38 -3.75 3.35
CA PHE A 83 -14.98 -4.06 3.09
C PHE A 83 -14.24 -4.33 4.39
N TRP A 84 -13.59 -5.49 4.46
CA TRP A 84 -12.60 -5.81 5.49
C TRP A 84 -11.25 -5.24 5.09
N VAL A 85 -10.58 -4.59 6.04
CA VAL A 85 -9.25 -4.01 5.83
C VAL A 85 -8.34 -4.57 6.91
N GLY A 86 -7.32 -5.30 6.49
CA GLY A 86 -6.26 -5.75 7.38
C GLY A 86 -5.42 -4.55 7.83
N MET A 87 -5.04 -4.52 9.11
CA MET A 87 -4.20 -3.45 9.66
C MET A 87 -2.83 -4.04 10.01
N ALA A 88 -1.78 -3.60 9.33
CA ALA A 88 -0.41 -4.07 9.58
C ALA A 88 0.17 -3.52 10.89
N GLY A 89 -0.42 -2.43 11.41
CA GLY A 89 -0.10 -1.87 12.72
C GLY A 89 -1.21 -0.94 13.18
N VAL A 90 -1.38 -0.82 14.50
CA VAL A 90 -2.38 0.06 15.14
C VAL A 90 -1.75 1.41 15.43
N ARG A 91 -2.42 2.50 15.09
CA ARG A 91 -2.12 3.85 15.58
C ARG A 91 -2.79 4.00 16.96
N LEU A 92 -2.11 3.52 18.00
CA LEU A 92 -2.60 3.67 19.38
C LEU A 92 -2.51 5.15 19.80
N GLN A 93 -3.66 5.80 20.01
CA GLN A 93 -3.74 7.18 20.52
C GLN A 93 -3.11 7.38 21.92
N GLN A 94 -2.78 6.30 22.65
CA GLN A 94 -2.35 6.34 24.06
C GLN A 94 -0.90 5.93 24.33
N GLN A 95 -0.10 5.64 23.29
CA GLN A 95 1.34 5.42 23.43
C GLN A 95 2.08 6.52 22.70
N PHE A 96 3.15 7.07 23.31
CA PHE A 96 4.00 8.06 22.66
C PHE A 96 4.60 7.45 21.39
N SER A 97 3.98 7.75 20.27
CA SER A 97 4.45 7.38 18.95
C SER A 97 5.38 8.50 18.50
N LEU A 98 6.68 8.21 18.41
CA LEU A 98 7.65 9.11 17.77
C LEU A 98 7.15 9.54 16.38
N LEU A 99 6.40 8.66 15.69
CA LEU A 99 5.78 8.95 14.42
C LEU A 99 4.71 10.04 14.54
N ASP A 100 3.81 9.98 15.52
CA ASP A 100 2.76 10.98 15.71
C ASP A 100 3.33 12.32 16.23
N PHE A 101 4.29 12.30 17.16
CA PHE A 101 4.99 13.50 17.64
C PHE A 101 5.70 14.26 16.51
N LEU A 102 6.26 13.52 15.54
CA LEU A 102 6.96 14.12 14.42
C LEU A 102 6.07 14.35 13.19
N ALA A 103 4.88 13.73 13.12
CA ALA A 103 3.90 13.92 12.06
C ALA A 103 3.08 15.22 12.22
N ASP A 104 2.98 15.76 13.44
CA ASP A 104 2.22 16.99 13.76
C ASP A 104 2.79 18.27 13.13
N LYS A 105 3.94 18.20 12.45
CA LYS A 105 4.49 19.29 11.65
C LYS A 105 4.63 18.83 10.20
N ILE A 106 3.83 19.42 9.31
CA ILE A 106 3.73 19.09 7.86
C ILE A 106 5.10 19.00 7.16
N VAL A 107 6.07 19.81 7.57
CA VAL A 107 7.44 19.81 7.02
C VAL A 107 8.27 18.64 7.57
N THR A 108 8.21 18.39 8.88
CA THR A 108 8.93 17.30 9.54
C THR A 108 8.40 15.94 9.11
N ARG A 109 7.07 15.81 8.91
CA ARG A 109 6.44 14.62 8.33
C ARG A 109 7.04 14.24 6.97
N LYS A 110 7.24 15.23 6.09
CA LYS A 110 7.85 15.00 4.77
C LYS A 110 9.33 14.60 4.89
N LEU A 111 10.06 15.13 5.87
CA LEU A 111 11.48 14.85 6.08
C LEU A 111 11.72 13.48 6.73
N LEU A 112 10.94 13.11 7.75
CA LEU A 112 11.07 11.81 8.42
C LEU A 112 10.73 10.64 7.54
N LEU A 113 9.66 10.75 6.76
CA LEU A 113 9.37 9.73 5.76
C LEU A 113 10.55 9.58 4.80
N LYS A 114 11.21 10.67 4.38
CA LYS A 114 12.43 10.57 3.56
C LYS A 114 13.60 9.90 4.28
N VAL A 115 13.85 10.22 5.56
CA VAL A 115 14.99 9.70 6.32
C VAL A 115 14.81 8.23 6.74
N SER A 116 13.63 7.85 7.25
CA SER A 116 13.34 6.44 7.59
C SER A 116 13.41 5.53 6.36
N LEU A 117 12.98 6.03 5.20
CA LEU A 117 13.08 5.33 3.92
C LEU A 117 14.52 5.18 3.41
N VAL A 118 15.45 6.10 3.75
CA VAL A 118 16.88 5.92 3.46
C VAL A 118 17.47 4.83 4.36
N TYR A 119 17.12 4.84 5.64
CA TYR A 119 17.63 3.86 6.60
C TYR A 119 17.17 2.43 6.26
N PHE A 120 15.89 2.25 5.94
CA PHE A 120 15.33 0.96 5.51
C PHE A 120 15.92 0.47 4.17
N ARG A 121 16.29 1.41 3.28
CA ARG A 121 16.97 1.10 2.01
C ARG A 121 18.38 0.58 2.22
N ILE A 122 19.13 1.12 3.18
CA ILE A 122 20.48 0.65 3.53
C ILE A 122 20.42 -0.76 4.11
N THR A 123 19.48 -1.02 5.03
CA THR A 123 19.31 -2.35 5.64
C THR A 123 18.84 -3.41 4.64
N MET A 124 17.92 -3.06 3.72
CA MET A 124 17.45 -3.95 2.65
C MET A 124 18.49 -4.17 1.54
N HIS A 125 19.42 -3.23 1.32
CA HIS A 125 20.55 -3.42 0.41
C HIS A 125 21.62 -4.34 1.02
N CYS A 126 21.81 -4.26 2.34
CA CYS A 126 22.73 -5.13 3.08
C CYS A 126 22.24 -6.59 3.17
N SER A 127 20.93 -6.83 3.05
CA SER A 127 20.31 -8.17 3.04
C SER A 127 20.18 -8.80 1.65
N ARG A 128 20.68 -8.14 0.60
CA ARG A 128 20.86 -8.72 -0.76
C ARG A 128 22.23 -9.36 -0.99
N ILE A 129 23.08 -9.45 0.03
CA ILE A 129 24.23 -10.35 0.02
C ILE A 129 23.67 -11.73 0.39
N PRO A 130 23.60 -12.70 -0.54
CA PRO A 130 23.09 -14.02 -0.19
C PRO A 130 24.00 -14.64 0.89
N PRO A 131 23.45 -15.24 1.96
CA PRO A 131 24.23 -16.15 2.76
C PRO A 131 24.68 -17.30 1.85
N LEU A 132 25.93 -17.74 1.98
CA LEU A 132 26.46 -18.95 1.33
C LEU A 132 25.50 -20.12 1.63
N ALA A 133 24.63 -20.45 0.69
CA ALA A 133 23.72 -21.58 0.80
C ALA A 133 24.48 -22.85 0.41
N CYS A 134 24.82 -23.66 1.41
CA CYS A 134 25.28 -25.04 1.26
C CYS A 134 24.14 -25.87 0.64
N VAL A 135 24.41 -26.49 -0.51
CA VAL A 135 23.50 -27.47 -1.13
C VAL A 135 23.72 -28.81 -0.40
N MET A 136 22.73 -29.26 0.36
CA MET A 136 22.64 -30.68 0.74
C MET A 136 21.85 -31.39 -0.34
N ASP A 137 22.57 -32.13 -1.17
CA ASP A 137 22.03 -33.13 -2.10
C ASP A 137 21.43 -34.28 -1.27
N ASN A 138 20.14 -34.55 -1.48
CA ASN A 138 19.48 -35.76 -0.99
C ASN A 138 19.07 -36.58 -2.20
N SER A 139 20.02 -37.38 -2.68
CA SER A 139 19.77 -38.47 -3.61
C SER A 139 20.42 -39.75 -3.09
N LEU A 140 19.63 -40.52 -2.33
CA LEU A 140 19.43 -41.99 -2.36
C LEU A 140 18.56 -42.43 -1.18
#